data_AF-A0A818VU54-F1
#
_entry.id   AF-A0A818VU54-F1
#
_cell.length_a   1.000
_cell.length_b   1.000
_cell.length_c   1.000
_cell.angle_alpha   90.00
_cell.angle_beta   90.00
_cell.angle_gamma   90.00
#
_symmetry.space_group_name_H-M   'P 1'
#
loop_
_entity.id
_entity.type
_entity.pdbx_description
1 polymer ?
#
loop_
_entity_poly.entity_id
_entity_poly.type
_entity_poly.pdbx_seq_one_letter_code
_entity_poly.pdbx_strand_id
1 'polypeptide(L)'
;MSGKTCFKCHKPGHIARYCNANDSDTSINSDPDYDEGDICCECHCPRYICELGSDHDFIPLGLCVDVIVVCSTSNGLRESVLQAAGPHFQRAYAQAKRTMPTNEMFVLECSNLPCQRILFLPWKPDEKILFTEQSINNFVSTAMKYVLAENYTSVAFPAIGCGQYGCDVDFIARTMINHIKIESYPLNITITICPKFQHIFQAFQNATKITPAIQLFPSTWLYTNNYNQLRYPVAKNTQEWNTIVEEFNKTMSGIYRRINRIDHIRNDRWHKQYIIHRDYFQNRLNINTEKFLYHGCSAKAADSIINDYFNRSLSGENGTKYGCGVYFSSNANYSHTYSIPNNRGERCMFFVRVLIGKSILGNTNMKVCPSNYHTTTDGEHIYVTYHDTQAYAQYLIHYQ
;
A
#
# COMPACT_ATOMS: atom_id res chain seq x y z
N MET A 1 28.29 -25.50 30.16
CA MET A 1 28.42 -24.14 29.63
C MET A 1 29.39 -24.18 28.45
N SER A 2 28.89 -24.36 27.22
CA SER A 2 29.70 -24.30 26.00
C SER A 2 29.62 -22.87 25.47
N GLY A 3 30.61 -22.04 25.77
CA GLY A 3 30.66 -20.64 25.35
C GLY A 3 30.70 -20.52 23.82
N LYS A 4 29.77 -19.77 23.24
CA LYS A 4 29.77 -19.47 21.80
C LYS A 4 31.06 -18.70 21.47
N THR A 5 31.79 -19.18 20.46
CA THR A 5 33.00 -18.54 19.94
C THR A 5 32.68 -17.64 18.75
N CYS A 6 33.36 -16.51 18.64
CA CYS A 6 33.24 -15.59 17.52
C CYS A 6 33.59 -16.29 16.20
N PHE A 7 32.77 -16.17 15.16
CA PHE A 7 33.07 -16.83 13.88
C PHE A 7 34.27 -16.20 13.13
N LYS A 8 34.61 -14.95 13.43
CA LYS A 8 35.68 -14.19 12.76
C LYS A 8 37.05 -14.38 13.41
N CYS A 9 37.12 -14.55 14.74
CA CYS A 9 38.38 -14.68 15.47
C CYS A 9 38.46 -15.90 16.41
N HIS A 10 37.40 -16.73 16.45
CA HIS A 10 37.28 -17.95 17.26
C HIS A 10 37.48 -17.80 18.79
N LYS A 11 37.46 -16.56 19.31
CA LYS A 11 37.53 -16.29 20.75
C LYS A 11 36.14 -16.42 21.40
N PRO A 12 36.01 -17.08 22.57
CA PRO A 12 34.76 -17.17 23.31
C PRO A 12 34.33 -15.80 23.84
N GLY A 13 33.04 -15.48 23.75
CA GLY A 13 32.47 -14.22 24.27
C GLY A 13 32.70 -12.98 23.41
N HIS A 14 33.40 -13.10 22.28
CA HIS A 14 33.68 -11.96 21.39
C HIS A 14 32.62 -11.83 20.28
N ILE A 15 32.09 -10.62 20.07
CA ILE A 15 31.08 -10.34 19.03
C ILE A 15 31.81 -9.82 17.79
N ALA A 16 31.51 -10.39 16.61
CA ALA A 16 32.24 -10.15 15.36
C ALA A 16 32.33 -8.67 14.92
N ARG A 17 31.42 -7.82 15.41
CA ARG A 17 31.42 -6.36 15.25
C ARG A 17 32.71 -5.69 15.75
N TYR A 18 33.36 -6.24 16.77
CA TYR A 18 34.54 -5.66 17.42
C TYR A 18 35.88 -6.23 16.91
N CYS A 19 35.84 -7.12 15.92
CA CYS A 19 37.05 -7.68 15.30
C CYS A 19 37.53 -6.79 14.15
N ASN A 20 38.47 -5.87 14.42
CA ASN A 20 39.19 -5.14 13.38
C ASN A 20 40.08 -6.10 12.57
N ALA A 21 40.14 -5.90 11.26
CA ALA A 21 40.75 -6.85 10.32
C ALA A 21 42.28 -6.92 10.37
N ASN A 22 42.96 -6.08 11.16
CA ASN A 22 44.42 -5.87 11.10
C ASN A 22 45.15 -5.81 12.45
N ASP A 23 44.65 -6.41 13.53
CA ASP A 23 45.44 -6.45 14.78
C ASP A 23 46.36 -7.67 14.82
N SER A 24 47.53 -7.52 14.21
CA SER A 24 48.74 -8.22 14.65
C SER A 24 49.38 -7.42 15.77
N ASP A 25 49.39 -8.04 16.96
CA ASP A 25 50.29 -7.80 18.08
C ASP A 25 50.17 -6.53 18.97
N THR A 26 50.15 -6.84 20.27
CA THR A 26 50.81 -6.13 21.38
C THR A 26 50.57 -4.63 21.53
N SER A 27 49.66 -4.26 22.43
CA SER A 27 49.97 -3.31 23.50
C SER A 27 48.88 -3.31 24.57
N ILE A 28 49.32 -3.57 25.80
CA ILE A 28 48.61 -3.19 27.02
C ILE A 28 48.68 -1.67 27.06
N ASN A 29 47.53 -0.99 27.10
CA ASN A 29 47.44 0.31 27.74
C ASN A 29 46.07 0.45 28.41
N SER A 30 46.17 0.54 29.73
CA SER A 30 45.16 0.94 30.69
C SER A 30 44.76 2.39 30.47
N ASP A 31 43.48 2.66 30.30
CA ASP A 31 42.88 3.98 30.53
C ASP A 31 41.58 3.77 31.33
N PRO A 32 41.45 4.32 32.56
CA PRO A 32 40.34 3.99 33.47
C PRO A 32 39.11 4.90 33.38
N ASP A 33 39.01 5.81 32.41
CA ASP A 33 37.88 6.75 32.27
C ASP A 33 37.04 6.50 31.01
N TYR A 34 36.58 5.27 30.79
CA TYR A 34 35.57 4.97 29.77
C TYR A 34 34.21 4.69 30.42
N ASP A 35 33.38 5.74 30.40
CA ASP A 35 32.01 5.77 30.89
C ASP A 35 31.09 4.89 30.03
N GLU A 36 30.23 4.10 30.68
CA GLU A 36 29.22 3.23 30.05
C GLU A 36 28.10 4.09 29.44
N GLY A 37 28.03 4.16 28.11
CA GLY A 37 26.93 4.84 27.42
C GLY A 37 26.83 4.48 25.95
N ASP A 38 25.75 3.77 25.60
CA ASP A 38 25.08 3.72 24.29
C ASP A 38 25.93 3.89 23.01
N ILE A 39 26.27 2.78 22.35
CA ILE A 39 26.68 2.80 20.93
C ILE A 39 25.76 1.90 20.11
N CYS A 40 24.57 2.41 19.81
CA CYS A 40 23.70 1.90 18.76
C CYS A 40 23.88 2.77 17.51
N CYS A 41 24.59 2.23 16.51
CA CYS A 41 24.66 2.65 15.10
C CYS A 41 24.74 4.15 14.77
N GLU A 42 25.95 4.66 14.47
CA GLU A 42 26.17 5.94 13.79
C GLU A 42 25.76 5.92 12.29
N CYS A 43 24.55 5.48 11.99
CA CYS A 43 23.92 5.81 10.71
C CYS A 43 23.04 7.05 10.94
N HIS A 44 23.42 8.20 10.36
CA HIS A 44 22.61 9.43 10.34
C HIS A 44 21.33 9.28 9.48
N CYS A 45 20.76 8.08 9.42
CA CYS A 45 19.59 7.77 8.63
C CYS A 45 18.31 8.22 9.35
N PRO A 46 17.24 8.59 8.61
CA PRO A 46 15.95 8.85 9.22
C PRO A 46 15.49 7.66 10.08
N ARG A 47 14.70 7.93 11.14
CA ARG A 47 14.20 6.98 12.15
C ARG A 47 13.68 5.62 11.63
N TYR A 48 13.34 5.53 10.35
CA TYR A 48 12.74 4.37 9.72
C TYR A 48 13.57 3.72 8.60
N ILE A 49 14.83 4.09 8.35
CA ILE A 49 15.57 3.58 7.17
C ILE A 49 16.96 3.07 7.57
N CYS A 50 17.29 1.84 7.19
CA CYS A 50 18.63 1.26 7.37
C CYS A 50 19.16 0.59 6.09
N GLU A 51 20.46 0.76 5.83
CA GLU A 51 21.21 0.08 4.77
C GLU A 51 21.82 -1.23 5.30
N LEU A 52 21.91 -2.27 4.45
CA LEU A 52 22.49 -3.58 4.79
C LEU A 52 23.76 -3.85 3.97
N GLY A 53 24.95 -4.03 4.57
CA GLY A 53 26.30 -4.08 3.94
C GLY A 53 26.56 -4.76 2.56
N SER A 54 27.82 -4.65 2.09
CA SER A 54 28.24 -4.77 0.68
C SER A 54 28.19 -6.15 -0.01
N ASP A 55 27.93 -6.08 -1.32
CA ASP A 55 28.10 -6.99 -2.48
C ASP A 55 27.99 -8.52 -2.40
N HIS A 56 28.40 -9.17 -1.32
CA HIS A 56 28.32 -10.63 -1.18
C HIS A 56 27.74 -11.12 0.14
N ASP A 57 27.52 -10.21 1.08
CA ASP A 57 27.01 -10.51 2.41
C ASP A 57 25.76 -9.67 2.67
N PHE A 58 24.59 -10.20 2.32
CA PHE A 58 23.33 -9.79 2.97
C PHE A 58 23.29 -10.24 4.44
N ILE A 59 24.41 -10.16 5.15
CA ILE A 59 24.41 -10.41 6.59
C ILE A 59 23.86 -9.12 7.21
N PRO A 60 22.78 -9.18 8.01
CA PRO A 60 22.29 -8.03 8.76
C PRO A 60 23.28 -7.75 9.91
N LEU A 61 24.50 -7.30 9.60
CA LEU A 61 25.53 -7.02 10.59
C LEU A 61 25.24 -5.76 11.43
N GLY A 62 24.21 -4.98 11.08
CA GLY A 62 23.82 -3.76 11.80
C GLY A 62 22.33 -3.62 12.14
N LEU A 63 21.48 -4.60 11.81
CA LEU A 63 20.03 -4.51 12.04
C LEU A 63 19.65 -5.31 13.30
N CYS A 64 19.53 -4.65 14.45
CA CYS A 64 19.04 -5.26 15.69
C CYS A 64 17.56 -4.92 15.85
N VAL A 65 16.67 -5.88 15.56
CA VAL A 65 15.22 -5.73 15.69
C VAL A 65 14.61 -7.02 16.23
N ASP A 66 13.48 -6.95 16.92
CA ASP A 66 12.83 -8.15 17.45
C ASP A 66 12.28 -9.04 16.33
N VAL A 67 11.70 -8.42 15.30
CA VAL A 67 11.03 -9.12 14.18
C VAL A 67 11.54 -8.65 12.83
N ILE A 68 11.90 -9.58 11.95
CA ILE A 68 12.21 -9.30 10.54
C ILE A 68 11.06 -9.80 9.67
N VAL A 69 10.46 -8.91 8.88
CA VAL A 69 9.43 -9.27 7.89
C VAL A 69 10.08 -9.61 6.56
N VAL A 70 9.66 -10.73 5.95
CA VAL A 70 10.12 -11.20 4.65
C VAL A 70 8.92 -11.47 3.76
N CYS A 71 8.95 -10.94 2.54
CA CYS A 71 7.96 -11.27 1.51
C CYS A 71 8.21 -12.71 1.01
N SER A 72 7.28 -13.63 1.30
CA SER A 72 7.47 -15.07 1.04
C SER A 72 7.50 -15.45 -0.45
N THR A 73 6.93 -14.59 -1.29
CA THR A 73 6.80 -14.71 -2.75
C THR A 73 7.96 -14.07 -3.52
N SER A 74 8.85 -13.32 -2.86
CA SER A 74 10.05 -12.73 -3.44
C SER A 74 11.28 -13.58 -3.12
N ASN A 75 12.18 -13.77 -4.10
CA ASN A 75 13.39 -14.58 -3.90
C ASN A 75 14.54 -13.78 -3.29
N GLY A 76 14.74 -12.51 -3.69
CA GLY A 76 15.97 -11.77 -3.37
C GLY A 76 16.28 -11.66 -1.88
N LEU A 77 15.37 -11.05 -1.09
CA LEU A 77 15.58 -10.92 0.35
C LEU A 77 15.45 -12.27 1.08
N ARG A 78 14.57 -13.14 0.61
CA ARG A 78 14.28 -14.43 1.23
C ARG A 78 15.51 -15.34 1.21
N GLU A 79 16.15 -15.49 0.05
CA GLU A 79 17.35 -16.31 -0.10
C GLU A 79 18.50 -15.78 0.76
N SER A 80 18.65 -14.46 0.78
CA SER A 80 19.63 -13.76 1.59
C SER A 80 19.46 -14.02 3.09
N VAL A 81 18.23 -13.89 3.61
CA VAL A 81 17.91 -14.19 5.01
C VAL A 81 18.12 -15.67 5.33
N LEU A 82 17.72 -16.56 4.43
CA LEU A 82 17.92 -18.01 4.59
C LEU A 82 19.40 -18.40 4.63
N GLN A 83 20.22 -17.77 3.81
CA GLN A 83 21.67 -17.98 3.80
C GLN A 83 22.29 -17.50 5.11
N ALA A 84 21.97 -16.28 5.53
CA ALA A 84 22.52 -15.67 6.75
C ALA A 84 22.06 -16.40 8.04
N ALA A 85 20.83 -16.92 8.08
CA ALA A 85 20.32 -17.69 9.22
C ALA A 85 20.95 -19.09 9.34
N GLY A 86 21.56 -19.59 8.27
CA GLY A 86 22.29 -20.85 8.23
C GLY A 86 21.45 -22.12 8.03
N PRO A 87 22.10 -23.29 7.90
CA PRO A 87 21.46 -24.53 7.40
C PRO A 87 20.32 -25.07 8.26
N HIS A 88 20.38 -24.85 9.59
CA HIS A 88 19.31 -25.28 10.49
C HIS A 88 18.00 -24.54 10.18
N PHE A 89 18.09 -23.22 10.04
CA PHE A 89 16.94 -22.38 9.71
C PHE A 89 16.40 -22.68 8.30
N GLN A 90 17.28 -22.95 7.34
CA GLN A 90 16.88 -23.36 5.99
C GLN A 90 16.03 -24.64 5.99
N ARG A 91 16.39 -25.63 6.82
CA ARG A 91 15.58 -26.85 6.99
C ARG A 91 14.23 -26.56 7.63
N ALA A 92 14.19 -25.76 8.69
CA ALA A 92 12.94 -25.34 9.33
C ALA A 92 12.01 -24.61 8.34
N TYR A 93 12.57 -23.70 7.53
CA TYR A 93 11.84 -23.03 6.46
C TYR A 93 11.32 -23.99 5.39
N ALA A 94 12.15 -24.93 4.92
CA ALA A 94 11.75 -25.92 3.92
C ALA A 94 10.62 -26.83 4.45
N GLN A 95 10.65 -27.18 5.73
CA GLN A 95 9.59 -27.93 6.39
C GLN A 95 8.30 -27.11 6.50
N ALA A 96 8.38 -25.87 7.01
CA ALA A 96 7.23 -24.98 7.14
C ALA A 96 6.54 -24.73 5.79
N LYS A 97 7.32 -24.55 4.72
CA LYS A 97 6.81 -24.36 3.36
C LYS A 97 6.07 -25.58 2.80
N ARG A 98 6.40 -26.80 3.26
CA ARG A 98 5.68 -28.02 2.86
C ARG A 98 4.35 -28.19 3.59
N THR A 99 4.26 -27.69 4.82
CA THR A 99 3.10 -27.87 5.70
C THR A 99 2.11 -26.72 5.63
N MET A 100 2.55 -25.51 5.28
CA MET A 100 1.72 -24.30 5.26
C MET A 100 1.20 -23.99 3.85
N PRO A 101 -0.05 -23.52 3.69
CA PRO A 101 -0.55 -23.02 2.42
C PRO A 101 0.29 -21.86 1.89
N THR A 102 0.53 -21.81 0.57
CA THR A 102 1.36 -20.78 -0.09
C THR A 102 0.92 -19.34 0.18
N ASN A 103 -0.34 -19.13 0.56
CA ASN A 103 -0.96 -17.81 0.76
C ASN A 103 -1.18 -17.45 2.24
N GLU A 104 -0.56 -18.15 3.18
CA GLU A 104 -0.66 -17.83 4.60
C GLU A 104 0.64 -17.26 5.18
N MET A 105 0.47 -16.39 6.17
CA MET A 105 1.59 -15.90 6.98
C MET A 105 2.08 -17.02 7.89
N PHE A 106 3.40 -17.16 8.01
CA PHE A 106 4.00 -18.06 9.00
C PHE A 106 5.23 -17.42 9.65
N VAL A 107 5.55 -17.90 10.86
CA VAL A 107 6.59 -17.32 11.71
C VAL A 107 7.63 -18.38 12.03
N LEU A 108 8.90 -18.03 11.98
CA LEU A 108 10.00 -18.90 12.40
C LEU A 108 10.87 -18.20 13.44
N GLU A 109 11.37 -18.97 14.39
CA GLU A 109 12.40 -18.51 15.32
C GLU A 109 13.77 -18.54 14.64
N CYS A 110 14.60 -17.52 14.88
CA CYS A 110 15.97 -17.49 14.38
C CYS A 110 16.92 -17.12 15.51
N SER A 111 17.95 -17.94 15.74
CA SER A 111 18.95 -17.70 16.80
C SER A 111 20.30 -17.20 16.27
N ASN A 112 20.48 -17.25 14.94
CA ASN A 112 21.72 -16.87 14.25
C ASN A 112 21.67 -15.47 13.64
N LEU A 113 20.49 -14.87 13.58
CA LEU A 113 20.33 -13.47 13.20
C LEU A 113 20.06 -12.63 14.46
N PRO A 114 20.41 -11.34 14.46
CA PRO A 114 20.11 -10.40 15.53
C PRO A 114 18.60 -10.03 15.56
N CYS A 115 17.73 -11.04 15.56
CA CYS A 115 16.28 -10.93 15.70
C CYS A 115 15.70 -12.15 16.42
N GLN A 116 14.55 -11.99 17.06
CA GLN A 116 13.87 -13.08 17.78
C GLN A 116 13.00 -13.93 16.85
N ARG A 117 12.38 -13.29 15.85
CA ARG A 117 11.44 -13.91 14.91
C ARG A 117 11.64 -13.41 13.48
N ILE A 118 11.35 -14.29 12.53
CA ILE A 118 11.22 -13.95 11.11
C ILE A 118 9.80 -14.25 10.66
N LEU A 119 9.12 -13.24 10.15
CA LEU A 119 7.73 -13.28 9.73
C LEU A 119 7.66 -13.35 8.19
N PHE A 120 7.18 -14.47 7.67
CA PHE A 120 7.02 -14.66 6.22
C PHE A 120 5.59 -14.32 5.84
N LEU A 121 5.40 -13.20 5.13
CA LEU A 121 4.10 -12.78 4.62
C LEU A 121 4.06 -12.89 3.09
N PRO A 122 3.01 -13.51 2.52
CA PRO A 122 2.80 -13.51 1.08
C PRO A 122 2.35 -12.13 0.61
N TRP A 123 2.95 -11.66 -0.47
CA TRP A 123 2.48 -10.46 -1.15
C TRP A 123 2.86 -10.48 -2.62
N LYS A 124 1.92 -10.12 -3.47
CA LYS A 124 2.17 -9.80 -4.86
C LYS A 124 1.50 -8.45 -5.12
N PRO A 125 2.03 -7.62 -6.04
CA PRO A 125 1.23 -6.52 -6.54
C PRO A 125 -0.10 -7.09 -7.02
N ASP A 126 -1.17 -6.35 -6.77
CA ASP A 126 -2.44 -6.69 -7.39
C ASP A 126 -2.22 -6.62 -8.91
N GLU A 127 -2.82 -7.54 -9.68
CA GLU A 127 -2.73 -7.50 -11.15
C GLU A 127 -3.14 -6.12 -11.70
N LYS A 128 -3.97 -5.42 -10.92
CA LYS A 128 -4.53 -4.12 -11.20
C LYS A 128 -3.89 -3.09 -10.27
N ILE A 129 -3.10 -2.20 -10.85
CA ILE A 129 -2.33 -1.17 -10.13
C ILE A 129 -3.19 -0.32 -9.19
N LEU A 130 -4.48 -0.13 -9.54
CA LEU A 130 -5.50 0.57 -8.77
C LEU A 130 -5.69 0.04 -7.34
N PHE A 131 -5.46 -1.26 -7.13
CA PHE A 131 -5.63 -1.93 -5.84
C PHE A 131 -4.30 -2.19 -5.12
N THR A 132 -3.18 -1.82 -5.75
CA THR A 132 -1.84 -2.08 -5.19
C THR A 132 -1.58 -1.27 -3.93
N GLU A 133 -2.13 -0.05 -3.80
CA GLU A 133 -2.05 0.72 -2.55
C GLU A 133 -2.63 -0.07 -1.37
N GLN A 134 -3.83 -0.62 -1.55
CA GLN A 134 -4.52 -1.38 -0.51
C GLN A 134 -3.75 -2.65 -0.16
N SER A 135 -3.18 -3.35 -1.14
CA SER A 135 -2.42 -4.57 -0.88
C SER A 135 -1.14 -4.29 -0.08
N ILE A 136 -0.49 -3.15 -0.30
CA ILE A 136 0.68 -2.70 0.49
C ILE A 136 0.27 -2.35 1.92
N ASN A 137 -0.80 -1.57 2.09
CA ASN A 137 -1.30 -1.21 3.42
C ASN A 137 -1.68 -2.45 4.22
N ASN A 138 -2.38 -3.40 3.59
CA ASN A 138 -2.74 -4.67 4.21
C ASN A 138 -1.49 -5.49 4.61
N PHE A 139 -0.43 -5.48 3.79
CA PHE A 139 0.82 -6.18 4.11
C PHE A 139 1.45 -5.64 5.40
N VAL A 140 1.60 -4.32 5.51
CA VAL A 140 2.17 -3.68 6.72
C VAL A 140 1.26 -3.92 7.92
N SER A 141 -0.03 -3.63 7.80
CA SER A 141 -1.02 -3.84 8.86
C SER A 141 -1.06 -5.29 9.39
N THR A 142 -0.94 -6.29 8.52
CA THR A 142 -0.98 -7.71 8.94
C THR A 142 0.25 -8.06 9.78
N ALA A 143 1.44 -7.63 9.37
CA ALA A 143 2.64 -7.83 10.15
C ALA A 143 2.57 -7.09 11.51
N MET A 144 2.11 -5.84 11.50
CA MET A 144 2.00 -5.02 12.71
C MET A 144 1.01 -5.60 13.73
N LYS A 145 -0.12 -6.17 13.27
CA LYS A 145 -1.06 -6.88 14.15
C LYS A 145 -0.39 -8.02 14.92
N TYR A 146 0.45 -8.81 14.27
CA TYR A 146 1.22 -9.88 14.92
C TYR A 146 2.25 -9.31 15.90
N VAL A 147 3.05 -8.32 15.45
CA VAL A 147 4.12 -7.70 16.27
C VAL A 147 3.56 -7.11 17.57
N LEU A 148 2.44 -6.41 17.49
CA LEU A 148 1.77 -5.80 18.64
C LEU A 148 1.14 -6.86 19.56
N ALA A 149 0.51 -7.90 19.01
CA ALA A 149 -0.11 -8.96 19.81
C ALA A 149 0.92 -9.74 20.64
N GLU A 150 2.14 -9.90 20.12
CA GLU A 150 3.24 -10.59 20.78
C GLU A 150 4.13 -9.65 21.63
N ASN A 151 3.76 -8.37 21.78
CA ASN A 151 4.48 -7.36 22.56
C ASN A 151 5.94 -7.10 22.14
N TYR A 152 6.25 -7.23 20.85
CA TYR A 152 7.57 -6.84 20.33
C TYR A 152 7.70 -5.31 20.22
N THR A 153 8.93 -4.80 20.36
CA THR A 153 9.22 -3.35 20.43
C THR A 153 9.88 -2.81 19.16
N SER A 154 10.33 -3.69 18.27
CA SER A 154 11.00 -3.31 17.03
C SER A 154 10.72 -4.29 15.89
N VAL A 155 10.57 -3.77 14.67
CA VAL A 155 10.32 -4.56 13.46
C VAL A 155 11.04 -3.98 12.26
N ALA A 156 11.53 -4.85 11.38
CA ALA A 156 12.08 -4.49 10.09
C ALA A 156 11.18 -4.96 8.93
N PHE A 157 10.83 -4.04 8.05
CA PHE A 157 10.12 -4.31 6.80
C PHE A 157 11.06 -4.27 5.59
N PRO A 158 10.79 -5.05 4.55
CA PRO A 158 11.48 -4.91 3.27
C PRO A 158 10.90 -3.75 2.47
N ALA A 159 11.69 -3.14 1.58
CA ALA A 159 11.20 -2.30 0.49
C ALA A 159 10.42 -3.16 -0.55
N ILE A 160 9.21 -3.56 -0.18
CA ILE A 160 8.42 -4.56 -0.91
C ILE A 160 8.00 -4.06 -2.31
N GLY A 161 7.99 -4.93 -3.31
CA GLY A 161 7.58 -4.54 -4.67
C GLY A 161 8.61 -3.75 -5.49
N CYS A 162 9.67 -3.20 -4.87
CA CYS A 162 10.72 -2.42 -5.54
C CYS A 162 11.78 -3.28 -6.28
N GLY A 163 11.52 -4.58 -6.44
CA GLY A 163 12.44 -5.53 -7.06
C GLY A 163 11.83 -6.19 -8.30
N GLN A 164 11.68 -7.52 -8.25
CA GLN A 164 11.22 -8.35 -9.39
C GLN A 164 9.83 -7.99 -9.93
N TYR A 165 9.02 -7.25 -9.16
CA TYR A 165 7.65 -6.89 -9.52
C TYR A 165 7.53 -5.61 -10.36
N GLY A 166 8.62 -4.84 -10.53
CA GLY A 166 8.63 -3.65 -11.38
C GLY A 166 7.66 -2.54 -10.95
N CYS A 167 7.25 -2.52 -9.68
CA CYS A 167 6.38 -1.46 -9.15
C CYS A 167 7.13 -0.12 -9.15
N ASP A 168 6.38 0.96 -9.30
CA ASP A 168 6.90 2.32 -9.14
C ASP A 168 7.46 2.50 -7.71
N VAL A 169 8.79 2.56 -7.61
CA VAL A 169 9.55 2.60 -6.35
C VAL A 169 9.11 3.76 -5.47
N ASP A 170 8.86 4.89 -6.12
CA ASP A 170 8.40 6.13 -5.56
C ASP A 170 7.02 5.95 -4.89
N PHE A 171 6.09 5.31 -5.58
CA PHE A 171 4.76 4.97 -5.07
C PHE A 171 4.83 4.02 -3.88
N ILE A 172 5.62 2.94 -3.96
CA ILE A 172 5.83 2.02 -2.83
C ILE A 172 6.32 2.78 -1.59
N ALA A 173 7.41 3.53 -1.76
CA ALA A 173 8.08 4.24 -0.68
C ALA A 173 7.12 5.16 0.07
N ARG A 174 6.32 5.94 -0.67
CA ARG A 174 5.27 6.77 -0.07
C ARG A 174 4.22 5.92 0.61
N THR A 175 3.59 4.97 -0.07
CA THR A 175 2.48 4.19 0.50
C THR A 175 2.87 3.54 1.83
N MET A 176 4.04 2.90 1.90
CA MET A 176 4.53 2.29 3.14
C MET A 176 4.79 3.32 4.25
N ILE A 177 5.58 4.36 3.98
CA ILE A 177 5.96 5.36 5.00
C ILE A 177 4.74 6.14 5.48
N ASN A 178 3.79 6.43 4.59
CA ASN A 178 2.55 7.14 4.92
C ASN A 178 1.70 6.29 5.84
N HIS A 179 1.47 5.03 5.48
CA HIS A 179 0.71 4.10 6.31
C HIS A 179 1.30 3.99 7.72
N ILE A 180 2.63 3.84 7.83
CA ILE A 180 3.34 3.80 9.11
C ILE A 180 3.15 5.09 9.92
N LYS A 181 3.23 6.27 9.28
CA LYS A 181 3.06 7.57 9.93
C LYS A 181 1.63 7.81 10.40
N ILE A 182 0.64 7.46 9.58
CA ILE A 182 -0.78 7.67 9.85
C ILE A 182 -1.23 6.78 11.01
N GLU A 183 -0.87 5.51 10.98
CA GLU A 183 -1.22 4.54 12.02
C GLU A 183 -0.48 4.80 13.35
N SER A 184 0.64 5.53 13.29
CA SER A 184 1.39 6.02 14.46
C SER A 184 1.71 4.91 15.48
N TYR A 185 2.22 3.78 15.00
CA TYR A 185 2.52 2.63 15.82
C TYR A 185 3.55 2.93 16.94
N PRO A 186 3.36 2.41 18.16
CA PRO A 186 4.20 2.72 19.33
C PRO A 186 5.49 1.88 19.39
N LEU A 187 6.16 1.65 18.26
CA LEU A 187 7.34 0.78 18.19
C LEU A 187 8.36 1.26 17.16
N ASN A 188 9.58 0.72 17.25
CA ASN A 188 10.67 1.09 16.35
C ASN A 188 10.55 0.33 15.02
N ILE A 189 10.10 1.02 13.97
CA ILE A 189 9.92 0.45 12.64
C ILE A 189 11.11 0.82 11.76
N THR A 190 11.72 -0.17 11.11
CA THR A 190 12.84 0.02 10.17
C THR A 190 12.48 -0.50 8.78
N ILE A 191 12.83 0.22 7.73
CA ILE A 191 12.78 -0.24 6.33
C ILE A 191 14.18 -0.68 5.94
N THR A 192 14.29 -1.93 5.47
CA THR A 192 15.53 -2.57 5.04
C THR A 192 15.67 -2.44 3.52
N ILE A 193 16.80 -1.85 3.11
CA ILE A 193 17.11 -1.58 1.71
C ILE A 193 18.52 -2.09 1.41
N CYS A 194 18.68 -2.79 0.28
CA CYS A 194 19.97 -3.25 -0.18
C CYS A 194 20.75 -2.04 -0.76
N PRO A 195 22.00 -1.77 -0.32
CA PRO A 195 22.79 -0.59 -0.70
C PRO A 195 23.01 -0.44 -2.20
N LYS A 196 23.08 -1.56 -2.93
CA LYS A 196 23.18 -1.55 -4.40
C LYS A 196 22.01 -0.85 -5.08
N PHE A 197 20.89 -0.68 -4.39
CA PHE A 197 19.70 -0.01 -4.89
C PHE A 197 19.54 1.39 -4.27
N GLN A 198 20.53 2.26 -4.51
CA GLN A 198 20.52 3.64 -4.01
C GLN A 198 19.25 4.43 -4.40
N HIS A 199 18.69 4.17 -5.59
CA HIS A 199 17.44 4.82 -6.02
C HIS A 199 16.23 4.46 -5.12
N ILE A 200 16.18 3.23 -4.59
CA ILE A 200 15.15 2.81 -3.62
C ILE A 200 15.38 3.52 -2.29
N PHE A 201 16.62 3.58 -1.84
CA PHE A 201 16.98 4.29 -0.61
C PHE A 201 16.56 5.77 -0.67
N GLN A 202 16.90 6.45 -1.76
CA GLN A 202 16.52 7.85 -1.98
C GLN A 202 15.00 8.05 -1.98
N ALA A 203 14.23 7.16 -2.62
CA ALA A 203 12.78 7.23 -2.65
C ALA A 203 12.16 7.13 -1.25
N PHE A 204 12.62 6.17 -0.43
CA PHE A 204 12.17 6.03 0.96
C PHE A 204 12.62 7.21 1.82
N GLN A 205 13.84 7.71 1.64
CA GLN A 205 14.34 8.88 2.34
C GLN A 205 13.47 10.12 2.02
N ASN A 206 13.12 10.32 0.76
CA ASN A 206 12.24 11.40 0.34
C ASN A 206 10.84 11.25 0.94
N ALA A 207 10.28 10.03 0.95
CA ALA A 207 8.98 9.75 1.58
C ALA A 207 8.94 10.07 3.09
N THR A 208 10.07 9.88 3.81
CA THR A 208 10.15 10.26 5.24
C THR A 208 10.09 11.77 5.48
N LYS A 209 10.57 12.58 4.53
CA LYS A 209 10.53 14.06 4.63
C LYS A 209 9.14 14.62 4.35
N ILE A 210 8.28 13.88 3.66
CA ILE A 210 6.92 14.30 3.35
C ILE A 210 6.06 14.20 4.61
N THR A 211 5.56 15.33 5.12
CA THR A 211 4.63 15.37 6.26
C THR A 211 3.29 14.74 5.86
N PRO A 212 2.61 13.96 6.74
CA PRO A 212 1.31 13.37 6.43
C PRO A 212 0.21 14.38 6.05
N ALA A 213 0.35 15.64 6.45
CA ALA A 213 -0.52 16.73 5.99
C ALA A 213 -0.42 17.02 4.47
N ILE A 214 0.69 16.63 3.82
CA ILE A 214 0.92 16.77 2.36
C ILE A 214 0.38 15.53 1.60
N GLN A 215 -0.02 14.46 2.32
CA GLN A 215 -0.27 13.12 1.78
C GLN A 215 -1.74 12.83 1.53
N LEU A 216 -2.34 13.54 0.59
CA LEU A 216 -3.59 13.06 0.02
C LEU A 216 -3.44 12.66 -1.42
N PHE A 217 -2.25 12.60 -2.00
CA PHE A 217 -2.11 12.33 -3.43
C PHE A 217 -1.09 11.24 -3.75
N PRO A 218 -1.37 10.36 -4.73
CA PRO A 218 -0.36 9.52 -5.36
C PRO A 218 0.82 10.36 -5.88
N SER A 219 2.02 9.76 -5.92
CA SER A 219 3.29 10.31 -6.45
C SER A 219 3.14 11.21 -7.67
N THR A 220 2.29 10.75 -8.60
CA THR A 220 2.12 11.31 -9.93
C THR A 220 1.42 12.67 -9.93
N TRP A 221 0.93 13.12 -8.77
CA TRP A 221 0.19 14.36 -8.56
C TRP A 221 1.06 15.53 -8.09
N LEU A 222 2.27 15.28 -7.59
CA LEU A 222 3.10 16.30 -6.93
C LEU A 222 3.87 17.23 -7.89
N TYR A 223 3.73 17.09 -9.21
CA TYR A 223 4.52 17.83 -10.21
C TYR A 223 3.72 18.82 -11.06
N THR A 224 2.48 19.14 -10.69
CA THR A 224 1.61 19.97 -11.53
C THR A 224 1.37 21.32 -10.87
N ASN A 225 2.15 22.33 -11.29
CA ASN A 225 2.10 23.73 -10.79
C ASN A 225 0.80 24.49 -11.16
N ASN A 226 -0.29 23.79 -11.49
CA ASN A 226 -1.55 24.41 -11.89
C ASN A 226 -2.70 23.89 -11.03
N TYR A 227 -2.97 24.60 -9.93
CA TYR A 227 -4.04 24.28 -8.97
C TYR A 227 -5.45 24.27 -9.58
N ASN A 228 -5.65 24.82 -10.79
CA ASN A 228 -6.94 24.81 -11.49
C ASN A 228 -7.12 23.61 -12.42
N GLN A 229 -6.07 22.82 -12.68
CA GLN A 229 -6.16 21.64 -13.51
C GLN A 229 -6.58 20.43 -12.68
N LEU A 230 -7.81 19.96 -12.91
CA LEU A 230 -8.38 18.80 -12.20
C LEU A 230 -8.37 17.51 -13.05
N ARG A 231 -7.93 17.57 -14.31
CA ARG A 231 -7.92 16.44 -15.26
C ARG A 231 -6.52 16.22 -15.82
N TYR A 232 -6.07 14.97 -15.78
CA TYR A 232 -4.74 14.56 -16.23
C TYR A 232 -4.87 13.34 -17.14
N PRO A 233 -4.43 13.43 -18.41
CA PRO A 233 -4.53 12.30 -19.32
C PRO A 233 -3.77 11.08 -18.79
N VAL A 234 -4.43 9.92 -18.75
CA VAL A 234 -3.76 8.64 -18.55
C VAL A 234 -3.10 8.25 -19.86
N ALA A 235 -1.79 8.00 -19.84
CA ALA A 235 -1.05 7.64 -21.04
C ALA A 235 -1.51 6.28 -21.58
N LYS A 236 -1.76 6.20 -22.89
CA LYS A 236 -2.23 4.98 -23.56
C LYS A 236 -1.22 3.84 -23.38
N ASN A 237 -1.72 2.61 -23.30
CA ASN A 237 -0.94 1.37 -23.18
C ASN A 237 -0.09 1.25 -21.89
N THR A 238 -0.21 2.19 -20.95
CA THR A 238 0.34 2.01 -19.59
C THR A 238 -0.45 0.95 -18.83
N GLN A 239 0.13 0.40 -17.76
CA GLN A 239 -0.57 -0.56 -16.90
C GLN A 239 -1.86 0.03 -16.31
N GLU A 240 -1.85 1.31 -15.92
CA GLU A 240 -3.02 2.04 -15.44
C GLU A 240 -4.11 2.10 -16.52
N TRP A 241 -3.76 2.51 -17.74
CA TRP A 241 -4.69 2.52 -18.88
C TRP A 241 -5.28 1.13 -19.14
N ASN A 242 -4.42 0.12 -19.29
CA ASN A 242 -4.83 -1.24 -19.64
C ASN A 242 -5.75 -1.84 -18.56
N THR A 243 -5.44 -1.57 -17.28
CA THR A 243 -6.29 -1.98 -16.15
C THR A 243 -7.70 -1.39 -16.24
N ILE A 244 -7.81 -0.08 -16.50
CA ILE A 244 -9.11 0.60 -16.60
C ILE A 244 -9.90 0.08 -17.81
N VAL A 245 -9.23 -0.11 -18.95
CA VAL A 245 -9.86 -0.64 -20.16
C VAL A 245 -10.34 -2.08 -19.97
N GLU A 246 -9.55 -2.93 -19.30
CA GLU A 246 -9.93 -4.30 -18.97
C GLU A 246 -11.17 -4.33 -18.07
N GLU A 247 -11.19 -3.54 -17.00
CA GLU A 247 -12.35 -3.42 -16.11
C GLU A 247 -13.60 -2.93 -16.85
N PHE A 248 -13.45 -1.92 -17.71
CA PHE A 248 -14.56 -1.39 -18.51
C PHE A 248 -15.10 -2.47 -19.48
N ASN A 249 -14.21 -3.20 -20.13
CA ASN A 249 -14.56 -4.23 -21.12
C ASN A 249 -15.27 -5.45 -20.55
N LYS A 250 -15.19 -5.70 -19.23
CA LYS A 250 -15.96 -6.77 -18.58
C LYS A 250 -17.45 -6.70 -18.89
N THR A 251 -17.98 -5.50 -19.12
CA THR A 251 -19.41 -5.31 -19.45
C THR A 251 -19.64 -4.46 -20.70
N MET A 252 -18.62 -3.81 -21.25
CA MET A 252 -18.74 -2.92 -22.42
C MET A 252 -18.18 -3.48 -23.73
N SER A 253 -17.60 -4.69 -23.73
CA SER A 253 -17.07 -5.29 -24.95
C SER A 253 -18.15 -5.40 -26.04
N GLY A 254 -17.87 -4.84 -27.23
CA GLY A 254 -18.81 -4.80 -28.36
C GLY A 254 -19.90 -3.71 -28.28
N ILE A 255 -19.98 -2.93 -27.20
CA ILE A 255 -21.02 -1.89 -27.00
C ILE A 255 -20.56 -0.51 -27.50
N TYR A 256 -19.25 -0.26 -27.45
CA TYR A 256 -18.63 0.97 -27.93
C TYR A 256 -17.65 0.69 -29.07
N ARG A 257 -17.36 1.71 -29.88
CA ARG A 257 -16.43 1.63 -31.01
C ARG A 257 -14.98 1.86 -30.58
N ARG A 258 -14.73 2.87 -29.74
CA ARG A 258 -13.38 3.18 -29.24
C ARG A 258 -13.38 3.98 -27.94
N ILE A 259 -12.32 3.82 -27.15
CA ILE A 259 -11.98 4.74 -26.05
C ILE A 259 -11.11 5.85 -26.63
N ASN A 260 -11.58 7.09 -26.54
CA ASN A 260 -10.89 8.27 -27.06
C ASN A 260 -9.74 8.66 -26.13
N ARG A 261 -10.04 8.81 -24.82
CA ARG A 261 -9.09 9.14 -23.74
C ARG A 261 -9.64 8.69 -22.38
N ILE A 262 -8.76 8.64 -21.39
CA ILE A 262 -9.09 8.44 -19.99
C ILE A 262 -8.39 9.55 -19.23
N ASP A 263 -9.15 10.29 -18.43
CA ASP A 263 -8.63 11.38 -17.61
C ASP A 263 -8.61 10.91 -16.15
N HIS A 264 -7.44 10.95 -15.51
CA HIS A 264 -7.29 10.85 -14.06
C HIS A 264 -7.77 12.16 -13.45
N ILE A 265 -8.78 12.07 -12.58
CA ILE A 265 -9.34 13.22 -11.89
C ILE A 265 -8.56 13.48 -10.62
N ARG A 266 -8.13 14.72 -10.43
CA ARG A 266 -7.38 15.19 -9.27
C ARG A 266 -8.08 16.39 -8.68
N ASN A 267 -9.08 16.12 -7.84
CA ASN A 267 -9.71 17.14 -7.02
C ASN A 267 -9.21 16.98 -5.60
N ASP A 268 -8.29 17.87 -5.24
CA ASP A 268 -7.56 17.80 -3.99
C ASP A 268 -8.50 17.72 -2.79
N ARG A 269 -9.34 18.76 -2.64
CA ARG A 269 -10.31 18.90 -1.55
C ARG A 269 -11.20 17.66 -1.43
N TRP A 270 -11.72 17.19 -2.55
CA TRP A 270 -12.63 16.05 -2.58
C TRP A 270 -11.92 14.75 -2.17
N HIS A 271 -10.73 14.51 -2.70
CA HIS A 271 -9.94 13.34 -2.35
C HIS A 271 -9.51 13.36 -0.87
N LYS A 272 -9.20 14.54 -0.31
CA LYS A 272 -8.94 14.72 1.13
C LYS A 272 -10.07 14.18 1.99
N GLN A 273 -11.29 14.62 1.68
CA GLN A 273 -12.49 14.23 2.42
C GLN A 273 -12.81 12.74 2.24
N TYR A 274 -12.57 12.21 1.04
CA TYR A 274 -12.77 10.80 0.73
C TYR A 274 -11.86 9.88 1.55
N ILE A 275 -10.55 10.14 1.56
CA ILE A 275 -9.57 9.30 2.26
C ILE A 275 -9.81 9.32 3.78
N ILE A 276 -10.11 10.48 4.36
CA ILE A 276 -10.47 10.56 5.78
C ILE A 276 -11.69 9.68 6.09
N HIS A 277 -12.70 9.69 5.21
CA HIS A 277 -13.87 8.82 5.38
C HIS A 277 -13.53 7.35 5.18
N ARG A 278 -12.71 7.01 4.18
CA ARG A 278 -12.25 5.64 3.90
C ARG A 278 -11.55 5.05 5.11
N ASP A 279 -10.62 5.78 5.69
CA ASP A 279 -9.82 5.31 6.84
C ASP A 279 -10.73 5.11 8.07
N TYR A 280 -11.64 6.05 8.34
CA TYR A 280 -12.67 5.87 9.38
C TYR A 280 -13.55 4.62 9.12
N PHE A 281 -13.98 4.41 7.87
CA PHE A 281 -14.79 3.25 7.48
C PHE A 281 -14.07 1.93 7.70
N GLN A 282 -12.82 1.85 7.24
CA GLN A 282 -11.97 0.67 7.36
C GLN A 282 -11.70 0.34 8.82
N ASN A 283 -11.38 1.34 9.65
CA ASN A 283 -11.09 1.15 11.07
C ASN A 283 -12.32 0.70 11.86
N ARG A 284 -13.49 1.27 11.57
CA ARG A 284 -14.73 0.91 12.28
C ARG A 284 -15.28 -0.47 11.87
N LEU A 285 -15.12 -0.86 10.60
CA LEU A 285 -15.71 -2.11 10.09
C LEU A 285 -14.71 -3.28 10.07
N ASN A 286 -13.40 -3.01 10.16
CA ASN A 286 -12.30 -3.99 10.06
C ASN A 286 -12.40 -4.89 8.82
N ILE A 287 -12.94 -4.36 7.72
CA ILE A 287 -13.05 -5.01 6.42
C ILE A 287 -12.77 -3.98 5.32
N ASN A 288 -12.16 -4.42 4.21
CA ASN A 288 -12.08 -3.58 3.02
C ASN A 288 -13.49 -3.44 2.42
N THR A 289 -13.98 -2.20 2.38
CA THR A 289 -15.35 -1.86 1.98
C THR A 289 -15.37 -0.91 0.79
N GLU A 290 -14.23 -0.70 0.16
CA GLU A 290 -14.11 0.10 -1.04
C GLU A 290 -14.32 -0.78 -2.29
N LYS A 291 -15.11 -0.27 -3.24
CA LYS A 291 -15.25 -0.87 -4.58
C LYS A 291 -15.07 0.19 -5.66
N PHE A 292 -14.48 -0.21 -6.78
CA PHE A 292 -14.62 0.57 -8.00
C PHE A 292 -15.97 0.30 -8.65
N LEU A 293 -16.71 1.37 -8.96
CA LEU A 293 -18.01 1.35 -9.60
C LEU A 293 -18.07 2.41 -10.72
N TYR A 294 -19.11 2.34 -11.54
CA TYR A 294 -19.34 3.23 -12.67
C TYR A 294 -20.46 4.24 -12.38
N HIS A 295 -20.32 5.43 -12.93
CA HIS A 295 -21.38 6.45 -12.93
C HIS A 295 -21.45 7.13 -14.30
N GLY A 296 -22.52 6.86 -15.05
CA GLY A 296 -22.77 7.49 -16.34
C GLY A 296 -23.46 8.83 -16.18
N CYS A 297 -23.03 9.83 -16.94
CA CYS A 297 -23.63 11.16 -16.93
C CYS A 297 -23.40 11.89 -18.27
N SER A 298 -23.98 13.10 -18.41
CA SER A 298 -23.66 13.99 -19.53
C SER A 298 -22.30 14.67 -19.33
N ALA A 299 -21.68 15.15 -20.41
CA ALA A 299 -20.44 15.93 -20.33
C ALA A 299 -20.57 17.16 -19.40
N LYS A 300 -21.71 17.85 -19.45
CA LYS A 300 -22.00 19.00 -18.58
C LYS A 300 -22.04 18.60 -17.11
N ALA A 301 -22.70 17.49 -16.78
CA ALA A 301 -22.75 16.99 -15.41
C ALA A 301 -21.36 16.53 -14.93
N ALA A 302 -20.57 15.90 -15.81
CA ALA A 302 -19.19 15.52 -15.50
C ALA A 302 -18.31 16.72 -15.12
N ASP A 303 -18.46 17.85 -15.81
CA ASP A 303 -17.76 19.09 -15.46
C ASP A 303 -18.13 19.57 -14.04
N SER A 304 -19.42 19.58 -13.69
CA SER A 304 -19.87 19.94 -12.33
C SER A 304 -19.33 18.97 -11.26
N ILE A 305 -19.44 17.66 -11.50
CA ILE A 305 -18.97 16.63 -10.54
C ILE A 305 -17.46 16.73 -10.30
N ILE A 306 -16.67 17.04 -11.32
CA ILE A 306 -15.21 17.15 -11.19
C ILE A 306 -14.79 18.39 -10.40
N ASN A 307 -15.47 19.52 -10.61
CA ASN A 307 -15.18 20.75 -9.88
C ASN A 307 -15.64 20.68 -8.42
N ASP A 308 -16.78 20.04 -8.19
CA ASP A 308 -17.36 19.88 -6.86
C ASP A 308 -17.11 18.44 -6.33
N TYR A 309 -18.14 17.60 -6.39
CA TYR A 309 -18.18 16.21 -5.96
C TYR A 309 -19.54 15.61 -6.36
N PHE A 310 -19.79 14.34 -6.08
CA PHE A 310 -21.12 13.77 -6.22
C PHE A 310 -22.10 14.37 -5.22
N ASN A 311 -22.90 15.35 -5.67
CA ASN A 311 -23.85 16.04 -4.80
C ASN A 311 -25.18 15.29 -4.69
N ARG A 312 -25.44 14.73 -3.51
CA ARG A 312 -26.70 14.02 -3.23
C ARG A 312 -27.94 14.91 -3.32
N SER A 313 -27.83 16.24 -3.23
CA SER A 313 -28.99 17.13 -3.38
C SER A 313 -29.58 17.11 -4.80
N LEU A 314 -28.82 16.57 -5.76
CA LEU A 314 -29.26 16.30 -7.13
C LEU A 314 -29.90 14.91 -7.28
N SER A 315 -30.10 14.17 -6.18
CA SER A 315 -30.76 12.86 -6.23
C SER A 315 -32.16 12.96 -6.81
N GLY A 316 -32.55 11.99 -7.62
CA GLY A 316 -33.89 11.88 -8.19
C GLY A 316 -34.03 12.35 -9.65
N GLU A 317 -33.00 12.97 -10.24
CA GLU A 317 -33.00 13.29 -11.68
C GLU A 317 -33.24 12.07 -12.57
N ASN A 318 -32.75 10.90 -12.14
CA ASN A 318 -32.88 9.62 -12.84
C ASN A 318 -33.70 8.58 -12.04
N GLY A 319 -34.47 9.04 -11.04
CA GLY A 319 -35.29 8.20 -10.16
C GLY A 319 -34.61 7.80 -8.85
N THR A 320 -35.43 7.34 -7.90
CA THR A 320 -35.03 7.06 -6.51
C THR A 320 -35.36 5.64 -6.06
N LYS A 321 -35.55 4.69 -6.99
CA LYS A 321 -36.09 3.34 -6.72
C LYS A 321 -35.46 2.62 -5.51
N TYR A 322 -34.17 2.81 -5.28
CA TYR A 322 -33.40 2.16 -4.22
C TYR A 322 -32.89 3.16 -3.16
N GLY A 323 -33.28 4.43 -3.24
CA GLY A 323 -32.94 5.47 -2.28
C GLY A 323 -32.81 6.87 -2.91
N CYS A 324 -32.96 7.91 -2.09
CA CYS A 324 -32.67 9.29 -2.45
C CYS A 324 -31.18 9.59 -2.19
N GLY A 325 -30.31 9.06 -3.06
CA GLY A 325 -28.87 9.25 -2.95
C GLY A 325 -28.18 9.27 -4.30
N VAL A 326 -26.86 9.07 -4.29
CA VAL A 326 -26.05 9.01 -5.52
C VAL A 326 -25.89 7.56 -5.94
N TYR A 327 -26.18 7.29 -7.21
CA TYR A 327 -26.20 5.95 -7.78
C TYR A 327 -24.88 5.60 -8.47
N PHE A 328 -24.40 4.39 -8.21
CA PHE A 328 -23.24 3.79 -8.85
C PHE A 328 -23.58 2.37 -9.28
N SER A 329 -22.87 1.86 -10.29
CA SER A 329 -23.07 0.50 -10.76
C SER A 329 -21.79 -0.31 -10.91
N SER A 330 -21.80 -1.58 -10.54
CA SER A 330 -20.72 -2.52 -10.88
C SER A 330 -20.74 -2.94 -12.36
N ASN A 331 -21.77 -2.56 -13.11
CA ASN A 331 -21.95 -2.84 -14.52
C ASN A 331 -21.85 -1.55 -15.35
N ALA A 332 -20.80 -1.41 -16.15
CA ALA A 332 -20.60 -0.24 -16.99
C ALA A 332 -21.66 -0.13 -18.08
N ASN A 333 -22.20 -1.24 -18.60
CA ASN A 333 -23.31 -1.20 -19.57
C ASN A 333 -24.59 -0.63 -18.94
N TYR A 334 -24.85 -0.89 -17.65
CA TYR A 334 -25.95 -0.21 -16.97
C TYR A 334 -25.72 1.31 -16.93
N SER A 335 -24.51 1.73 -16.54
CA SER A 335 -24.11 3.15 -16.52
C SER A 335 -24.10 3.79 -17.91
N HIS A 336 -23.89 3.01 -18.98
CA HIS A 336 -23.91 3.49 -20.36
C HIS A 336 -25.26 4.13 -20.73
N THR A 337 -26.36 3.61 -20.19
CA THR A 337 -27.72 4.14 -20.42
C THR A 337 -27.89 5.58 -19.94
N TYR A 338 -27.10 6.00 -18.95
CA TYR A 338 -27.08 7.37 -18.39
C TYR A 338 -25.96 8.24 -18.98
N SER A 339 -25.05 7.66 -19.77
CA SER A 339 -23.90 8.36 -20.36
C SER A 339 -24.30 9.07 -21.64
N ILE A 340 -24.90 10.25 -21.55
CA ILE A 340 -25.52 10.97 -22.69
C ILE A 340 -24.45 11.38 -23.71
N PRO A 341 -24.58 11.00 -25.00
CA PRO A 341 -23.63 11.38 -26.05
C PRO A 341 -23.72 12.87 -26.36
N ASN A 342 -22.58 13.50 -26.61
CA ASN A 342 -22.53 14.87 -27.13
C ASN A 342 -22.83 14.89 -28.64
N ASN A 343 -22.80 16.09 -29.25
CA ASN A 343 -23.08 16.29 -30.69
C ASN A 343 -22.12 15.54 -31.63
N ARG A 344 -20.99 15.04 -31.13
CA ARG A 344 -20.01 14.23 -31.89
C ARG A 344 -20.16 12.73 -31.62
N GLY A 345 -21.16 12.32 -30.84
CA GLY A 345 -21.38 10.95 -30.39
C GLY A 345 -20.46 10.50 -29.26
N GLU A 346 -19.60 11.37 -28.72
CA GLU A 346 -18.72 11.02 -27.59
C GLU A 346 -19.53 11.03 -26.28
N ARG A 347 -19.36 9.96 -25.50
CA ARG A 347 -19.94 9.75 -24.17
C ARG A 347 -18.84 9.83 -23.11
N CYS A 348 -19.23 10.08 -21.87
CA CYS A 348 -18.33 10.02 -20.73
C CYS A 348 -18.94 9.25 -19.57
N MET A 349 -18.11 8.47 -18.88
CA MET A 349 -18.50 7.68 -17.72
C MET A 349 -17.40 7.73 -16.67
N PHE A 350 -17.76 7.97 -15.42
CA PHE A 350 -16.80 7.90 -14.33
C PHE A 350 -16.50 6.47 -13.91
N PHE A 351 -15.26 6.23 -13.51
CA PHE A 351 -14.83 5.07 -12.76
C PHE A 351 -14.40 5.52 -11.37
N VAL A 352 -15.15 5.08 -10.37
CA VAL A 352 -15.32 5.75 -9.07
C VAL A 352 -14.93 4.82 -7.95
N ARG A 353 -14.13 5.28 -6.99
CA ARG A 353 -13.95 4.57 -5.72
C ARG A 353 -15.11 4.87 -4.80
N VAL A 354 -15.81 3.84 -4.32
CA VAL A 354 -17.03 3.98 -3.52
C VAL A 354 -16.91 3.17 -2.23
N LEU A 355 -17.14 3.82 -1.09
CA LEU A 355 -17.20 3.20 0.23
C LEU A 355 -18.57 2.55 0.42
N ILE A 356 -18.68 1.28 0.01
CA ILE A 356 -19.96 0.57 0.02
C ILE A 356 -20.39 0.09 1.41
N GLY A 357 -19.42 -0.18 2.30
CA GLY A 357 -19.68 -0.74 3.63
C GLY A 357 -20.55 -2.00 3.60
N LYS A 358 -21.41 -2.13 4.61
CA LYS A 358 -22.55 -3.05 4.62
C LYS A 358 -23.70 -2.49 3.78
N SER A 359 -24.22 -3.27 2.84
CA SER A 359 -25.33 -2.89 1.98
C SER A 359 -26.64 -3.57 2.39
N ILE A 360 -27.78 -2.91 2.12
CA ILE A 360 -29.14 -3.45 2.29
C ILE A 360 -29.99 -3.21 1.04
N LEU A 361 -31.02 -4.01 0.81
CA LEU A 361 -32.00 -3.72 -0.24
C LEU A 361 -32.63 -2.33 -0.04
N GLY A 362 -32.56 -1.52 -1.10
CA GLY A 362 -33.07 -0.16 -1.11
C GLY A 362 -34.56 -0.06 -1.43
N ASN A 363 -35.17 1.05 -1.03
CA ASN A 363 -36.52 1.42 -1.48
C ASN A 363 -36.64 2.94 -1.72
N THR A 364 -37.72 3.34 -2.39
CA THR A 364 -37.91 4.73 -2.86
C THR A 364 -38.03 5.79 -1.78
N ASN A 365 -38.29 5.40 -0.53
CA ASN A 365 -38.50 6.34 0.58
C ASN A 365 -37.24 6.52 1.43
N MET A 366 -36.17 5.77 1.16
CA MET A 366 -34.93 5.83 1.94
C MET A 366 -34.13 7.09 1.60
N LYS A 367 -34.19 8.11 2.46
CA LYS A 367 -33.36 9.33 2.38
C LYS A 367 -32.00 9.19 3.06
N VAL A 368 -31.86 8.19 3.92
CA VAL A 368 -30.63 7.80 4.60
C VAL A 368 -30.58 6.28 4.67
N CYS A 369 -29.38 5.71 4.79
CA CYS A 369 -29.25 4.28 5.01
C CYS A 369 -29.73 3.91 6.43
N PRO A 370 -30.42 2.77 6.62
CA PRO A 370 -30.79 2.28 7.94
C PRO A 370 -29.60 2.06 8.87
N SER A 371 -29.84 2.08 10.19
CA SER A 371 -28.81 1.83 11.20
C SER A 371 -28.08 0.51 10.92
N ASN A 372 -26.74 0.53 11.02
CA ASN A 372 -25.80 -0.54 10.67
C ASN A 372 -25.49 -0.75 9.17
N TYR A 373 -26.13 -0.02 8.27
CA TYR A 373 -25.84 -0.07 6.83
C TYR A 373 -25.26 1.25 6.34
N HIS A 374 -24.67 1.20 5.14
CA HIS A 374 -23.83 2.26 4.60
C HIS A 374 -24.22 2.63 3.17
N THR A 375 -24.69 1.64 2.41
CA THR A 375 -25.29 1.83 1.09
C THR A 375 -26.57 1.02 0.98
N THR A 376 -27.46 1.45 0.09
CA THR A 376 -28.52 0.57 -0.39
C THR A 376 -28.16 -0.02 -1.74
N THR A 377 -28.79 -1.13 -2.09
CA THR A 377 -28.53 -1.86 -3.34
C THR A 377 -29.82 -2.41 -3.92
N ASP A 378 -29.79 -2.74 -5.22
CA ASP A 378 -30.80 -3.58 -5.87
C ASP A 378 -30.60 -5.08 -5.60
N GLY A 379 -29.48 -5.46 -4.97
CA GLY A 379 -29.09 -6.85 -4.76
C GLY A 379 -28.25 -7.44 -5.90
N GLU A 380 -27.99 -6.65 -6.95
CA GLU A 380 -27.25 -7.07 -8.13
C GLU A 380 -26.09 -6.11 -8.40
N HIS A 381 -26.35 -5.03 -9.14
CA HIS A 381 -25.33 -4.19 -9.74
C HIS A 381 -25.46 -2.71 -9.40
N ILE A 382 -26.42 -2.30 -8.57
CA ILE A 382 -26.61 -0.90 -8.15
C ILE A 382 -26.21 -0.74 -6.69
N TYR A 383 -25.52 0.36 -6.40
CA TYR A 383 -25.20 0.81 -5.05
C TYR A 383 -25.54 2.30 -4.92
N VAL A 384 -26.23 2.67 -3.84
CA VAL A 384 -26.61 4.06 -3.56
C VAL A 384 -25.93 4.54 -2.29
N THR A 385 -25.20 5.65 -2.38
CA THR A 385 -24.55 6.30 -1.24
C THR A 385 -25.36 7.49 -0.74
N TYR A 386 -25.23 7.81 0.54
CA TYR A 386 -26.01 8.84 1.23
C TYR A 386 -25.17 9.99 1.79
N HIS A 387 -23.85 9.92 1.64
CA HIS A 387 -22.91 10.92 2.14
C HIS A 387 -21.95 11.38 1.04
N ASP A 388 -21.71 12.68 0.96
CA ASP A 388 -20.98 13.34 -0.13
C ASP A 388 -19.52 12.87 -0.24
N THR A 389 -18.96 12.38 0.86
CA THR A 389 -17.58 11.88 0.95
C THR A 389 -17.46 10.35 0.78
N GLN A 390 -18.55 9.63 0.49
CA GLN A 390 -18.52 8.15 0.28
C GLN A 390 -17.98 7.74 -1.08
N ALA A 391 -17.82 8.67 -2.02
CA ALA A 391 -17.39 8.37 -3.37
C ALA A 391 -16.36 9.38 -3.85
N TYR A 392 -15.35 8.91 -4.57
CA TYR A 392 -14.35 9.72 -5.26
C TYR A 392 -14.23 9.28 -6.72
N ALA A 393 -14.55 10.18 -7.66
CA ALA A 393 -14.34 9.89 -9.07
C ALA A 393 -12.85 9.93 -9.36
N GLN A 394 -12.22 8.76 -9.58
CA GLN A 394 -10.80 8.71 -9.86
C GLN A 394 -10.50 8.86 -11.35
N TYR A 395 -11.38 8.35 -12.21
CA TYR A 395 -11.21 8.44 -13.66
C TYR A 395 -12.48 8.86 -14.38
N LEU A 396 -12.31 9.57 -15.50
CA LEU A 396 -13.35 9.82 -16.49
C LEU A 396 -12.96 9.17 -17.81
N ILE A 397 -13.74 8.18 -18.24
CA ILE A 397 -13.55 7.44 -19.49
C ILE A 397 -14.35 8.15 -20.58
N HIS A 398 -13.67 8.61 -21.64
CA HIS A 398 -14.30 9.17 -22.83
C HIS A 398 -14.28 8.13 -23.95
N TYR A 399 -15.46 7.79 -24.45
CA TYR A 399 -15.64 6.73 -25.46
C TYR A 399 -16.72 7.10 -26.46
N GLN A 400 -16.76 6.39 -27.58
CA GLN A 400 -17.74 6.57 -28.64
C GLN A 400 -18.25 5.22 -29.10
#